data_AF-A0A5C8PQB3-F1
#
_entry.id   AF-A0A5C8PQB3-F1
#
_cell.length_a   1.000
_cell.length_b   1.000
_cell.length_c   1.000
_cell.angle_alpha   90.00
_cell.angle_beta   90.00
_cell.angle_gamma   90.00
#
_symmetry.space_group_name_H-M   'P 1'
#
loop_
_entity.id
_entity.type
_entity.pdbx_description
1 polymer ?
#
loop_
_entity_poly.entity_id
_entity_poly.type
_entity_poly.pdbx_seq_one_letter_code
_entity_poly.pdbx_strand_id
1 'polypeptide(L)'
;MQLTHIRFEVADEIATITLDRPEARNALSTEMRHDLDQVLALLKEQAGQQIKAAIITGAGGNFSAGGDVKRMRAQEEPPLEMRKRMRDAHNRLHDLVNLELPVIVAVDGAAAGAGCNLALAGDFILATPRAFFLQAFGRIGLVPDWSGLFLLPRIVGLQKAKELIFSARRLPAAEAKELGIVYAIHSPETLMAEARKLAARFRHASTAAIAMSKTILNRSFELDLHAVLEMEAASQAIARNTDYHRQAVARFGDRQPSLFDWEAMDRGK
;
A
#
# COMPACT_ATOMS: atom_id res chain seq x y z
N MET A 1 -20.71 7.85 1.14
CA MET A 1 -19.65 8.18 0.17
C MET A 1 -20.11 7.73 -1.21
N GLN A 2 -20.11 8.61 -2.20
CA GLN A 2 -20.48 8.26 -3.58
C GLN A 2 -19.18 8.08 -4.37
N LEU A 3 -18.92 6.85 -4.84
CA LEU A 3 -17.72 6.50 -5.59
C LEU A 3 -18.09 6.12 -7.02
N THR A 4 -17.21 6.41 -7.97
CA THR A 4 -17.46 6.23 -9.40
C THR A 4 -16.71 5.01 -9.97
N HIS A 5 -15.42 4.89 -9.67
CA HIS A 5 -14.51 3.87 -10.21
C HIS A 5 -13.81 3.08 -9.08
N ILE A 6 -14.30 3.19 -7.85
CA ILE A 6 -13.85 2.38 -6.72
C ILE A 6 -15.05 1.73 -6.06
N ARG A 7 -14.93 0.42 -5.79
CA ARG A 7 -15.78 -0.25 -4.81
C ARG A 7 -15.07 -0.26 -3.47
N PHE A 8 -15.77 0.19 -2.44
CA PHE A 8 -15.24 0.28 -1.09
C PHE A 8 -16.18 -0.45 -0.13
N GLU A 9 -15.62 -1.31 0.70
CA GLU A 9 -16.35 -2.04 1.73
C GLU A 9 -15.51 -2.15 3.00
N VAL A 10 -16.19 -2.21 4.15
CA VAL A 10 -15.57 -2.55 5.44
C VAL A 10 -16.30 -3.77 5.97
N ALA A 11 -15.55 -4.84 6.22
CA ALA A 11 -16.05 -6.07 6.82
C ALA A 11 -14.98 -6.65 7.74
N ASP A 12 -15.38 -7.14 8.91
CA ASP A 12 -14.47 -7.71 9.92
C ASP A 12 -13.30 -6.77 10.29
N GLU A 13 -13.59 -5.47 10.41
CA GLU A 13 -12.62 -4.40 10.67
C GLU A 13 -11.54 -4.24 9.57
N ILE A 14 -11.77 -4.80 8.38
CA ILE A 14 -10.87 -4.71 7.24
C ILE A 14 -11.54 -3.88 6.15
N ALA A 15 -10.87 -2.81 5.73
CA ALA A 15 -11.31 -2.02 4.59
C ALA A 15 -10.79 -2.63 3.30
N THR A 16 -11.65 -2.85 2.30
CA THR A 16 -11.25 -3.33 0.97
C THR A 16 -11.54 -2.27 -0.08
N ILE A 17 -10.49 -1.82 -0.75
CA ILE A 17 -10.49 -0.83 -1.83
C ILE A 17 -10.28 -1.58 -3.14
N THR A 18 -11.32 -1.68 -3.95
CA THR A 18 -11.23 -2.32 -5.28
C THR A 18 -11.26 -1.25 -6.36
N LEU A 19 -10.17 -1.12 -7.11
CA LEU A 19 -10.13 -0.32 -8.34
C LEU A 19 -11.06 -0.99 -9.36
N ASP A 20 -12.16 -0.31 -9.72
CA ASP A 20 -13.29 -0.91 -10.43
C ASP A 20 -13.56 -0.19 -11.75
N ARG A 21 -12.59 -0.33 -12.66
CA ARG A 21 -12.68 0.16 -14.05
C ARG A 21 -12.07 -0.87 -15.01
N PRO A 22 -12.56 -2.13 -15.02
CA PRO A 22 -11.91 -3.27 -15.67
C PRO A 22 -11.79 -3.11 -17.19
N GLU A 23 -12.74 -2.42 -17.83
CA GLU A 23 -12.73 -2.11 -19.26
C GLU A 23 -11.56 -1.22 -19.68
N ALA A 24 -10.98 -0.47 -18.74
CA ALA A 24 -9.76 0.31 -18.90
C ALA A 24 -8.57 -0.30 -18.15
N ARG A 25 -8.66 -1.56 -17.73
CA ARG A 25 -7.66 -2.25 -16.88
C ARG A 25 -7.29 -1.44 -15.63
N ASN A 26 -8.30 -0.83 -15.01
CA ASN A 26 -8.19 -0.02 -13.79
C ASN A 26 -7.18 1.13 -13.93
N ALA A 27 -7.13 1.76 -15.11
CA ALA A 27 -6.35 2.98 -15.31
C ALA A 27 -6.87 4.11 -14.40
N LEU A 28 -5.94 4.79 -13.73
CA LEU A 28 -6.15 5.85 -12.74
C LEU A 28 -6.69 7.13 -13.39
N SER A 29 -8.00 7.14 -13.66
CA SER A 29 -8.79 8.29 -14.13
C SER A 29 -8.86 9.40 -13.07
N THR A 30 -9.38 10.58 -13.42
CA THR A 30 -9.56 11.66 -12.43
C THR A 30 -10.58 11.28 -11.37
N GLU A 31 -11.64 10.60 -11.77
CA GLU A 31 -12.71 10.14 -10.89
C GLU A 31 -12.17 9.09 -9.92
N MET A 32 -11.37 8.12 -10.40
CA MET A 32 -10.75 7.12 -9.52
C MET A 32 -9.77 7.77 -8.52
N ARG A 33 -9.04 8.81 -8.94
CA ARG A 33 -8.15 9.58 -8.06
C ARG A 33 -8.95 10.32 -6.97
N HIS A 34 -10.07 10.92 -7.33
CA HIS A 34 -10.95 11.59 -6.38
C HIS A 34 -11.60 10.60 -5.41
N ASP A 35 -12.03 9.44 -5.90
CA ASP A 35 -12.53 8.34 -5.08
C ASP A 35 -11.47 7.87 -4.07
N LEU A 36 -10.20 7.74 -4.49
CA LEU A 36 -9.10 7.42 -3.57
C LEU A 36 -8.93 8.47 -2.47
N ASP A 37 -9.06 9.76 -2.79
CA ASP A 37 -8.93 10.83 -1.78
C ASP A 37 -10.03 10.70 -0.71
N GLN A 38 -11.28 10.47 -1.13
CA GLN A 38 -12.40 10.28 -0.21
C GLN A 38 -12.19 9.03 0.67
N VAL A 39 -11.77 7.92 0.07
CA VAL A 39 -11.49 6.67 0.80
C VAL A 39 -10.35 6.87 1.79
N LEU A 40 -9.23 7.48 1.38
CA LEU A 40 -8.09 7.70 2.28
C LEU A 40 -8.44 8.63 3.44
N ALA A 41 -9.25 9.66 3.22
CA ALA A 41 -9.74 10.53 4.29
C ALA A 41 -10.55 9.73 5.32
N LEU A 42 -11.46 8.86 4.87
CA LEU A 42 -12.22 7.98 5.75
C LEU A 42 -11.32 6.98 6.51
N LEU A 43 -10.35 6.38 5.82
CA LEU A 43 -9.43 5.43 6.46
C LEU A 43 -8.61 6.08 7.56
N LYS A 44 -8.16 7.33 7.36
CA LYS A 44 -7.46 8.10 8.39
C LYS A 44 -8.33 8.34 9.62
N GLU A 45 -9.60 8.70 9.41
CA GLU A 45 -10.54 8.97 10.52
C GLU A 45 -10.87 7.70 11.31
N GLN A 46 -11.01 6.56 10.63
CA GLN A 46 -11.49 5.31 11.21
C GLN A 46 -10.36 4.35 11.65
N ALA A 47 -9.10 4.72 11.43
CA ALA A 47 -7.94 3.91 11.75
C ALA A 47 -7.88 3.60 13.26
N GLY A 48 -7.71 2.32 13.60
CA GLY A 48 -7.60 1.85 14.98
C GLY A 48 -8.93 1.80 15.74
N GLN A 49 -9.99 2.40 15.21
CA GLN A 49 -11.36 2.32 15.73
C GLN A 49 -12.11 1.18 15.03
N GLN A 50 -12.74 1.48 13.89
CA GLN A 50 -13.54 0.52 13.12
C GLN A 50 -12.71 -0.25 12.09
N ILE A 51 -11.51 0.23 11.77
CA ILE A 51 -10.64 -0.34 10.74
C ILE A 51 -9.27 -0.65 11.34
N LYS A 52 -8.81 -1.89 11.15
CA LYS A 52 -7.54 -2.42 11.66
C LYS A 52 -6.53 -2.73 10.56
N ALA A 53 -6.98 -2.90 9.32
CA ALA A 53 -6.13 -3.07 8.15
C ALA A 53 -6.89 -2.66 6.87
N ALA A 54 -6.15 -2.36 5.81
CA ALA A 54 -6.69 -2.07 4.49
C ALA A 54 -6.15 -3.04 3.43
N ILE A 55 -6.99 -3.37 2.45
CA ILE A 55 -6.63 -4.14 1.27
C ILE A 55 -6.86 -3.27 0.04
N ILE A 56 -5.92 -3.24 -0.90
CA ILE A 56 -6.08 -2.63 -2.22
C ILE A 56 -5.98 -3.71 -3.29
N THR A 57 -6.95 -3.77 -4.21
CA THR A 57 -6.94 -4.71 -5.33
C THR A 57 -7.59 -4.10 -6.57
N GLY A 58 -7.55 -4.80 -7.71
CA GLY A 58 -8.20 -4.38 -8.95
C GLY A 58 -9.23 -5.39 -9.43
N ALA A 59 -10.33 -4.91 -9.99
CA ALA A 59 -11.36 -5.73 -10.62
C ALA A 59 -10.93 -6.21 -12.02
N GLY A 60 -11.53 -7.30 -12.50
CA GLY A 60 -11.37 -7.76 -13.89
C GLY A 60 -9.98 -8.29 -14.25
N GLY A 61 -9.26 -8.85 -13.28
CA GLY A 61 -8.02 -9.61 -13.54
C GLY A 61 -6.78 -8.77 -13.86
N ASN A 62 -6.80 -7.48 -13.50
CA ASN A 62 -5.63 -6.60 -13.51
C ASN A 62 -5.67 -5.72 -12.26
N PHE A 63 -4.52 -5.41 -11.67
CA PHE A 63 -4.44 -4.45 -10.59
C PHE A 63 -4.68 -3.03 -11.11
N SER A 64 -3.75 -2.50 -11.92
CA SER A 64 -3.89 -1.22 -12.60
C SER A 64 -2.87 -1.06 -13.73
N ALA A 65 -3.33 -0.62 -14.89
CA ALA A 65 -2.48 -0.28 -16.02
C ALA A 65 -1.80 1.11 -15.91
N GLY A 66 -2.04 1.85 -14.82
CA GLY A 66 -1.42 3.15 -14.56
C GLY A 66 -2.25 4.34 -15.03
N GLY A 67 -1.60 5.38 -15.56
CA GLY A 67 -2.29 6.58 -16.02
C GLY A 67 -3.18 6.34 -17.24
N ASP A 68 -4.24 7.14 -17.39
CA ASP A 68 -5.13 7.06 -18.56
C ASP A 68 -4.45 7.67 -19.82
N VAL A 69 -3.88 6.81 -20.66
CA VAL A 69 -3.17 7.20 -21.89
C VAL A 69 -4.10 7.85 -22.92
N LYS A 70 -5.40 7.52 -22.94
CA LYS A 70 -6.36 8.16 -23.86
C LYS A 70 -6.48 9.65 -23.55
N ARG A 71 -6.53 9.99 -22.26
CA ARG A 71 -6.51 11.39 -21.80
C ARG A 71 -5.18 12.08 -22.13
N MET A 72 -4.05 11.39 -21.99
CA MET A 72 -2.72 11.96 -22.32
C MET A 72 -2.62 12.39 -23.79
N ARG A 73 -3.31 11.72 -24.71
CA ARG A 73 -3.37 12.11 -26.13
C ARG A 73 -4.31 13.28 -26.41
N ALA A 74 -5.31 13.50 -25.56
CA ALA A 74 -6.42 14.43 -25.82
C ALA A 74 -6.22 15.81 -25.19
N GLN A 75 -5.18 16.03 -24.38
CA GLN A 75 -4.99 17.26 -23.62
C GLN A 75 -3.72 18.02 -24.00
N GLU A 76 -3.89 19.29 -24.37
CA GLU A 76 -2.96 20.36 -24.01
C GLU A 76 -3.29 20.78 -22.57
N GLU A 77 -2.76 20.08 -21.56
CA GLU A 77 -2.93 20.47 -20.15
C GLU A 77 -1.96 21.64 -19.84
N PRO A 78 -2.43 22.80 -19.38
CA PRO A 78 -1.54 23.91 -19.03
C PRO A 78 -0.51 23.48 -17.97
N PRO A 79 0.76 23.94 -18.04
CA PRO A 79 1.82 23.49 -17.13
C PRO A 79 1.50 23.62 -15.64
N LEU A 80 0.77 24.67 -15.24
CA LEU A 80 0.38 24.89 -13.85
C LEU A 80 -0.67 23.88 -13.36
N GLU A 81 -1.62 23.50 -14.21
CA GLU A 81 -2.63 22.47 -13.89
C GLU A 81 -2.01 21.08 -13.81
N MET A 82 -1.11 20.75 -14.75
CA MET A 82 -0.31 19.52 -14.68
C MET A 82 0.47 19.44 -13.37
N ARG A 83 1.12 20.54 -12.98
CA ARG A 83 1.88 20.63 -11.72
C ARG A 83 0.99 20.47 -10.48
N LYS A 84 -0.20 21.09 -10.48
CA LYS A 84 -1.18 20.93 -9.40
C LYS A 84 -1.62 19.47 -9.28
N ARG A 85 -2.04 18.86 -10.40
CA ARG A 85 -2.45 17.45 -10.46
C ARG A 85 -1.35 16.50 -9.97
N MET A 86 -0.09 16.82 -10.25
CA MET A 86 1.06 16.06 -9.73
C MET A 86 1.21 16.21 -8.22
N ARG A 87 1.06 17.41 -7.67
CA ARG A 87 1.07 17.63 -6.21
C ARG A 87 -0.07 16.90 -5.50
N ASP A 88 -1.26 16.89 -6.08
CA ASP A 88 -2.40 16.16 -5.53
C ASP A 88 -2.11 14.64 -5.49
N ALA A 89 -1.47 14.10 -6.54
CA ALA A 89 -1.01 12.71 -6.54
C ALA A 89 0.08 12.44 -5.48
N HIS A 90 1.00 13.38 -5.25
CA HIS A 90 2.02 13.24 -4.20
C HIS A 90 1.40 13.21 -2.80
N ASN A 91 0.43 14.11 -2.53
CA ASN A 91 -0.27 14.13 -1.25
C ASN A 91 -1.03 12.82 -1.01
N ARG A 92 -1.74 12.32 -2.04
CA ARG A 92 -2.43 11.02 -1.98
C ARG A 92 -1.49 9.88 -1.63
N LEU A 93 -0.31 9.84 -2.23
CA LEU A 93 0.66 8.77 -2.00
C LEU A 93 1.37 8.91 -0.66
N HIS A 94 1.66 10.14 -0.25
CA HIS A 94 2.13 10.41 1.10
C HIS A 94 1.13 9.91 2.14
N ASP A 95 -0.16 10.17 1.92
CA ASP A 95 -1.24 9.75 2.80
C ASP A 95 -1.42 8.24 2.86
N LEU A 96 -1.27 7.54 1.73
CA LEU A 96 -1.35 6.09 1.68
C LEU A 96 -0.12 5.43 2.34
N VAL A 97 1.09 5.89 2.01
CA VAL A 97 2.35 5.36 2.55
C VAL A 97 2.40 5.55 4.07
N ASN A 98 1.87 6.65 4.59
CA ASN A 98 1.83 6.94 6.03
C ASN A 98 0.45 6.67 6.66
N LEU A 99 -0.41 5.89 6.01
CA LEU A 99 -1.66 5.48 6.62
C LEU A 99 -1.34 4.68 7.89
N GLU A 100 -1.99 5.05 8.99
CA GLU A 100 -1.79 4.46 10.34
C GLU A 100 -2.35 3.03 10.49
N LEU A 101 -2.46 2.32 9.37
CA LEU A 101 -2.94 0.96 9.22
C LEU A 101 -1.96 0.15 8.37
N PRO A 102 -1.85 -1.17 8.60
CA PRO A 102 -1.29 -2.10 7.63
C PRO A 102 -2.07 -2.05 6.32
N VAL A 103 -1.37 -1.93 5.20
CA VAL A 103 -1.92 -1.90 3.84
C VAL A 103 -1.41 -3.13 3.09
N ILE A 104 -2.32 -4.03 2.77
CA ILE A 104 -2.07 -5.21 1.94
C ILE A 104 -2.50 -4.88 0.51
N VAL A 105 -1.68 -5.19 -0.48
CA VAL A 105 -2.01 -5.02 -1.90
C VAL A 105 -2.09 -6.39 -2.55
N ALA A 106 -3.26 -6.70 -3.10
CA ALA A 106 -3.51 -7.95 -3.83
C ALA A 106 -3.44 -7.67 -5.34
N VAL A 107 -2.35 -8.09 -5.97
CA VAL A 107 -2.02 -7.83 -7.38
C VAL A 107 -2.29 -9.06 -8.23
N ASP A 108 -3.33 -8.98 -9.07
CA ASP A 108 -3.49 -9.88 -10.21
C ASP A 108 -3.18 -9.15 -11.52
N GLY A 109 -2.59 -9.85 -12.49
CA GLY A 109 -2.29 -9.29 -13.81
C GLY A 109 -1.36 -8.06 -13.77
N ALA A 110 -1.70 -7.02 -14.52
CA ALA A 110 -0.82 -5.87 -14.68
C ALA A 110 -0.83 -4.90 -13.48
N ALA A 111 0.35 -4.57 -12.95
CA ALA A 111 0.62 -3.36 -12.16
C ALA A 111 1.66 -2.52 -12.92
N ALA A 112 1.21 -1.52 -13.67
CA ALA A 112 2.05 -0.77 -14.61
C ALA A 112 2.02 0.75 -14.37
N GLY A 113 3.15 1.42 -14.60
CA GLY A 113 3.31 2.86 -14.44
C GLY A 113 2.91 3.32 -13.04
N ALA A 114 2.03 4.33 -12.97
CA ALA A 114 1.45 4.79 -11.71
C ALA A 114 0.73 3.67 -10.92
N GLY A 115 0.19 2.64 -11.60
CA GLY A 115 -0.41 1.48 -10.97
C GLY A 115 0.62 0.56 -10.31
N CYS A 116 1.83 0.46 -10.88
CA CYS A 116 2.97 -0.19 -10.20
C CYS A 116 3.31 0.57 -8.93
N ASN A 117 3.40 1.89 -9.00
CA ASN A 117 3.81 2.70 -7.85
C ASN A 117 2.75 2.78 -6.76
N LEU A 118 1.46 2.71 -7.13
CA LEU A 118 0.37 2.51 -6.17
C LEU A 118 0.50 1.17 -5.44
N ALA A 119 0.89 0.09 -6.12
CA ALA A 119 1.13 -1.20 -5.47
C ALA A 119 2.32 -1.13 -4.48
N LEU A 120 3.41 -0.47 -4.89
CA LEU A 120 4.60 -0.28 -4.05
C LEU A 120 4.36 0.60 -2.81
N ALA A 121 3.22 1.29 -2.72
CA ALA A 121 2.84 2.07 -1.54
C ALA A 121 2.22 1.20 -0.43
N GLY A 122 1.93 -0.08 -0.71
CA GLY A 122 1.49 -1.04 0.30
C GLY A 122 2.64 -1.57 1.15
N ASP A 123 2.31 -2.04 2.36
CA ASP A 123 3.27 -2.65 3.28
C ASP A 123 3.53 -4.12 2.92
N PHE A 124 2.51 -4.82 2.43
CA PHE A 124 2.60 -6.20 1.98
C PHE A 124 1.97 -6.36 0.59
N ILE A 125 2.70 -6.94 -0.35
CA ILE A 125 2.17 -7.22 -1.69
C ILE A 125 1.99 -8.72 -1.87
N LEU A 126 0.75 -9.17 -2.09
CA LEU A 126 0.43 -10.51 -2.54
C LEU A 126 0.21 -10.47 -4.06
N ALA A 127 0.70 -11.47 -4.78
CA ALA A 127 0.61 -11.49 -6.24
C ALA A 127 0.11 -12.83 -6.79
N THR A 128 -0.47 -12.81 -7.99
CA THR A 128 -0.70 -14.05 -8.75
C THR A 128 0.54 -14.45 -9.56
N PRO A 129 0.69 -15.72 -9.98
CA PRO A 129 1.78 -16.13 -10.88
C PRO A 129 1.82 -15.35 -12.19
N ARG A 130 0.67 -14.88 -12.67
CA ARG A 130 0.55 -14.08 -13.89
C ARG A 130 0.74 -12.59 -13.67
N ALA A 131 0.88 -12.14 -12.43
CA ALA A 131 1.09 -10.75 -12.13
C ALA A 131 2.47 -10.28 -12.64
N PHE A 132 2.53 -9.03 -13.08
CA PHE A 132 3.79 -8.39 -13.41
C PHE A 132 3.79 -6.91 -13.04
N PHE A 133 4.96 -6.43 -12.65
CA PHE A 133 5.23 -5.04 -12.32
C PHE A 133 5.98 -4.38 -13.48
N LEU A 134 5.71 -3.11 -13.75
CA LEU A 134 6.30 -2.42 -14.90
C LEU A 134 6.40 -0.92 -14.65
N GLN A 135 7.63 -0.39 -14.65
CA GLN A 135 7.89 1.05 -14.73
C GLN A 135 7.73 1.53 -16.19
N ALA A 136 6.48 1.74 -16.63
CA ALA A 136 6.14 1.94 -18.04
C ALA A 136 6.56 3.30 -18.64
N PHE A 137 7.00 4.24 -17.80
CA PHE A 137 7.17 5.66 -18.15
C PHE A 137 8.14 5.91 -19.31
N GLY A 138 9.29 5.23 -19.32
CA GLY A 138 10.28 5.37 -20.38
C GLY A 138 9.76 4.97 -21.77
N ARG A 139 8.75 4.09 -21.84
CA ARG A 139 8.13 3.68 -23.11
C ARG A 139 7.31 4.77 -23.78
N ILE A 140 6.95 5.82 -23.03
CA ILE A 140 6.12 6.93 -23.52
C ILE A 140 6.78 8.29 -23.29
N GLY A 141 8.09 8.32 -23.05
CA GLY A 141 8.85 9.57 -22.87
C GLY A 141 8.57 10.30 -21.56
N LEU A 142 8.10 9.61 -20.52
CA LEU A 142 7.86 10.17 -19.19
C LEU A 142 8.89 9.68 -18.17
N VAL A 143 9.01 10.42 -17.07
CA VAL A 143 9.68 9.98 -15.84
C VAL A 143 8.68 9.28 -14.91
N PRO A 144 9.13 8.37 -14.01
CA PRO A 144 8.24 7.79 -13.01
C PRO A 144 7.60 8.84 -12.10
N ASP A 145 6.31 8.68 -11.85
CA ASP A 145 5.50 9.52 -10.99
C ASP A 145 4.91 8.71 -9.81
N TRP A 146 3.94 9.26 -9.07
CA TRP A 146 3.26 8.54 -7.97
C TRP A 146 4.24 7.94 -6.94
N SER A 147 5.25 8.70 -6.57
CA SER A 147 6.30 8.32 -5.61
C SER A 147 7.20 7.13 -6.04
N GLY A 148 7.12 6.67 -7.29
CA GLY A 148 7.96 5.56 -7.77
C GLY A 148 9.47 5.82 -7.69
N LEU A 149 9.89 7.06 -7.92
CA LEU A 149 11.30 7.48 -7.76
C LEU A 149 11.79 7.42 -6.31
N PHE A 150 10.86 7.43 -5.34
CA PHE A 150 11.17 7.39 -3.92
C PHE A 150 11.09 5.97 -3.35
N LEU A 151 10.01 5.26 -3.67
CA LEU A 151 9.66 3.95 -3.11
C LEU A 151 10.52 2.82 -3.70
N LEU A 152 10.61 2.73 -5.03
CA LEU A 152 11.30 1.61 -5.69
C LEU A 152 12.77 1.45 -5.23
N PRO A 153 13.63 2.49 -5.23
CA PRO A 153 15.01 2.33 -4.79
C PRO A 153 15.17 1.97 -3.31
N ARG A 154 14.19 2.29 -2.45
CA ARG A 154 14.19 1.87 -1.04
C ARG A 154 13.87 0.39 -0.87
N ILE A 155 13.12 -0.20 -1.82
CA ILE A 155 12.74 -1.62 -1.79
C ILE A 155 13.84 -2.49 -2.39
N VAL A 156 14.31 -2.15 -3.61
CA VAL A 156 15.21 -3.03 -4.38
C VAL A 156 16.66 -2.53 -4.48
N GLY A 157 16.96 -1.39 -3.85
CA GLY A 157 18.23 -0.69 -4.02
C GLY A 157 18.33 0.11 -5.33
N LEU A 158 19.21 1.11 -5.34
CA LEU A 158 19.30 2.08 -6.44
C LEU A 158 19.65 1.45 -7.80
N GLN A 159 20.55 0.47 -7.84
CA GLN A 159 20.98 -0.16 -9.10
C GLN A 159 19.83 -0.93 -9.77
N LYS A 160 19.11 -1.76 -9.01
CA LYS A 160 17.97 -2.50 -9.53
C LYS A 160 16.81 -1.57 -9.90
N ALA A 161 16.58 -0.50 -9.14
CA ALA A 161 15.58 0.51 -9.49
C ALA A 161 15.90 1.18 -10.85
N LYS A 162 17.16 1.56 -11.09
CA LYS A 162 17.60 2.09 -12.39
C LYS A 162 17.35 1.08 -13.52
N GLU A 163 17.72 -0.18 -13.32
CA GLU A 163 17.50 -1.23 -14.31
C GLU A 163 16.02 -1.36 -14.69
N LEU A 164 15.12 -1.45 -13.70
CA LEU A 164 13.68 -1.57 -13.92
C LEU A 164 13.06 -0.33 -14.58
N ILE A 165 13.50 0.87 -14.18
CA ILE A 165 13.00 2.15 -14.73
C ILE A 165 13.50 2.35 -16.17
N PHE A 166 14.79 2.13 -16.43
CA PHE A 166 15.41 2.43 -17.73
C PHE A 166 15.07 1.40 -18.79
N SER A 167 15.08 0.11 -18.42
CA SER A 167 14.67 -0.94 -19.36
C SER A 167 13.18 -0.90 -19.66
N ALA A 168 12.38 -0.36 -18.71
CA ALA A 168 10.94 -0.47 -18.71
C ALA A 168 10.47 -1.90 -19.06
N ARG A 169 11.18 -2.93 -18.58
CA ARG A 169 10.81 -4.33 -18.81
C ARG A 169 9.71 -4.76 -17.84
N ARG A 170 9.03 -5.86 -18.16
CA ARG A 170 8.16 -6.51 -17.18
C ARG A 170 9.02 -7.21 -16.13
N LEU A 171 8.65 -7.02 -14.87
CA LEU A 171 9.15 -7.75 -13.72
C LEU A 171 8.11 -8.80 -13.32
N PRO A 172 8.31 -10.09 -13.63
CA PRO A 172 7.38 -11.16 -13.27
C PRO A 172 7.26 -11.33 -11.74
N ALA A 173 6.13 -11.84 -11.25
CA ALA A 173 5.88 -12.02 -9.82
C ALA A 173 6.96 -12.83 -9.08
N ALA A 174 7.51 -13.87 -9.71
CA ALA A 174 8.58 -14.69 -9.11
C ALA A 174 9.86 -13.87 -8.84
N GLU A 175 10.33 -13.12 -9.84
CA GLU A 175 11.49 -12.22 -9.66
C GLU A 175 11.15 -11.08 -8.68
N ALA A 176 9.93 -10.54 -8.72
CA ALA A 176 9.50 -9.52 -7.76
C ALA A 176 9.55 -10.04 -6.31
N LYS A 177 9.28 -11.34 -6.09
CA LYS A 177 9.41 -11.97 -4.77
C LYS A 177 10.87 -12.09 -4.34
N GLU A 178 11.77 -12.50 -5.26
CA GLU A 178 13.21 -12.55 -4.99
C GLU A 178 13.81 -11.17 -4.64
N LEU A 179 13.26 -10.12 -5.25
CA LEU A 179 13.65 -8.72 -4.98
C LEU A 179 12.99 -8.12 -3.72
N GLY A 180 12.15 -8.86 -3.00
CA GLY A 180 11.46 -8.38 -1.80
C GLY A 180 10.27 -7.44 -2.05
N ILE A 181 9.82 -7.28 -3.30
CA ILE A 181 8.60 -6.52 -3.63
C ILE A 181 7.36 -7.34 -3.26
N VAL A 182 7.33 -8.62 -3.64
CA VAL A 182 6.18 -9.51 -3.39
C VAL A 182 6.46 -10.35 -2.15
N TYR A 183 5.55 -10.28 -1.18
CA TYR A 183 5.60 -11.08 0.05
C TYR A 183 5.25 -12.55 -0.23
N ALA A 184 4.12 -12.81 -0.89
CA ALA A 184 3.70 -14.17 -1.24
C ALA A 184 2.94 -14.22 -2.57
N ILE A 185 2.97 -15.40 -3.19
CA ILE A 185 2.33 -15.66 -4.48
C ILE A 185 1.22 -16.69 -4.25
N HIS A 186 0.01 -16.38 -4.71
CA HIS A 186 -1.19 -17.22 -4.56
C HIS A 186 -1.92 -17.37 -5.89
N SER A 187 -2.77 -18.38 -6.06
CA SER A 187 -3.55 -18.51 -7.29
C SER A 187 -4.56 -17.34 -7.40
N PRO A 188 -5.00 -16.97 -8.61
CA PRO A 188 -6.02 -15.93 -8.78
C PRO A 188 -7.28 -16.15 -7.93
N GLU A 189 -7.67 -17.42 -7.75
CA GLU A 189 -8.87 -17.84 -7.01
C GLU A 189 -8.71 -17.65 -5.50
N THR A 190 -7.50 -17.80 -4.95
CA THR A 190 -7.24 -17.70 -3.51
C THR A 190 -6.65 -16.37 -3.07
N LEU A 191 -6.18 -15.54 -4.00
CA LEU A 191 -5.47 -14.29 -3.72
C LEU A 191 -6.21 -13.38 -2.71
N MET A 192 -7.50 -13.13 -2.93
CA MET A 192 -8.27 -12.25 -2.03
C MET A 192 -8.55 -12.89 -0.67
N ALA A 193 -8.74 -14.21 -0.61
CA ALA A 193 -8.91 -14.92 0.64
C ALA A 193 -7.63 -14.84 1.48
N GLU A 194 -6.46 -15.02 0.86
CA GLU A 194 -5.16 -14.91 1.51
C GLU A 194 -4.85 -13.47 1.92
N ALA A 195 -5.22 -12.47 1.11
CA ALA A 195 -5.10 -11.06 1.49
C ALA A 195 -5.95 -10.72 2.73
N ARG A 196 -7.19 -11.21 2.80
CA ARG A 196 -8.05 -11.06 3.98
C ARG A 196 -7.50 -11.80 5.18
N LYS A 197 -6.99 -13.01 5.00
CA LYS A 197 -6.36 -13.80 6.07
C LYS A 197 -5.14 -13.07 6.65
N LEU A 198 -4.31 -12.48 5.79
CA LEU A 198 -3.17 -11.66 6.22
C LEU A 198 -3.63 -10.40 6.97
N ALA A 199 -4.60 -9.67 6.41
CA ALA A 199 -5.16 -8.47 7.02
C ALA A 199 -5.80 -8.75 8.39
N ALA A 200 -6.52 -9.88 8.52
CA ALA A 200 -7.20 -10.28 9.75
C ALA A 200 -6.24 -10.49 10.94
N ARG A 201 -4.98 -10.86 10.69
CA ARG A 201 -3.97 -10.99 11.77
C ARG A 201 -3.80 -9.69 12.54
N PHE A 202 -3.84 -8.56 11.84
CA PHE A 202 -3.63 -7.24 12.44
C PHE A 202 -4.80 -6.73 13.28
N ARG A 203 -5.96 -7.40 13.25
CA ARG A 203 -7.11 -7.05 14.11
C ARG A 203 -6.77 -7.10 15.59
N HIS A 204 -5.87 -8.00 15.96
CA HIS A 204 -5.43 -8.16 17.34
C HIS A 204 -4.13 -7.42 17.65
N ALA A 205 -3.55 -6.70 16.69
CA ALA A 205 -2.31 -5.94 16.89
C ALA A 205 -2.58 -4.56 17.50
N SER A 206 -1.55 -3.95 18.09
CA SER A 206 -1.60 -2.54 18.49
C SER A 206 -1.54 -1.64 17.26
N THR A 207 -2.67 -1.07 16.87
CA THR A 207 -2.72 -0.09 15.77
C THR A 207 -1.81 1.11 16.04
N ALA A 208 -1.79 1.62 17.28
CA ALA A 208 -0.95 2.76 17.66
C ALA A 208 0.56 2.45 17.49
N ALA A 209 1.00 1.25 17.91
CA ALA A 209 2.40 0.85 17.75
C ALA A 209 2.76 0.71 16.26
N ILE A 210 1.90 0.07 15.46
CA ILE A 210 2.10 -0.06 14.00
C ILE A 210 2.19 1.32 13.35
N ALA A 211 1.26 2.23 13.66
CA ALA A 211 1.20 3.57 13.09
C ALA A 211 2.49 4.36 13.33
N MET A 212 2.96 4.40 14.58
CA MET A 212 4.19 5.09 14.95
C MET A 212 5.42 4.44 14.32
N SER A 213 5.53 3.09 14.38
CA SER A 213 6.63 2.37 13.75
C SER A 213 6.68 2.58 12.24
N LYS A 214 5.54 2.51 11.55
CA LYS A 214 5.44 2.75 10.10
C LYS A 214 5.88 4.17 9.74
N THR A 215 5.42 5.16 10.49
CA THR A 215 5.79 6.57 10.29
C THR A 215 7.29 6.79 10.43
N ILE A 216 7.92 6.21 11.47
CA ILE A 216 9.38 6.33 11.69
C ILE A 216 10.15 5.60 10.60
N LEU A 217 9.78 4.35 10.28
CA LEU A 217 10.46 3.54 9.28
C LEU A 217 10.44 4.18 7.89
N ASN A 218 9.30 4.77 7.49
CA ASN A 218 9.17 5.45 6.20
C ASN A 218 10.10 6.66 6.06
N ARG A 219 10.53 7.26 7.17
CA ARG A 219 11.43 8.43 7.21
C ARG A 219 12.87 8.09 7.55
N SER A 220 13.16 6.83 7.93
CA SER A 220 14.45 6.41 8.48
C SER A 220 15.66 6.68 7.57
N PHE A 221 15.46 6.77 6.26
CA PHE A 221 16.51 7.06 5.27
C PHE A 221 16.76 8.57 5.05
N GLU A 222 15.92 9.44 5.63
CA GLU A 222 16.00 10.91 5.52
C GLU A 222 16.41 11.59 6.84
N LEU A 223 16.40 10.83 7.93
CA LEU A 223 16.68 11.32 9.27
C LEU A 223 18.06 10.83 9.71
N ASP A 224 18.72 11.63 10.54
CA ASP A 224 19.89 11.15 11.27
C ASP A 224 19.47 10.22 12.43
N LEU A 225 20.45 9.49 12.97
CA LEU A 225 20.23 8.56 14.06
C LEU A 225 19.60 9.23 15.28
N HIS A 226 20.00 10.46 15.62
CA HIS A 226 19.50 11.14 16.81
C HIS A 226 18.01 11.48 16.65
N ALA A 227 17.60 12.01 15.50
CA ALA A 227 16.20 12.28 15.20
C ALA A 227 15.34 11.01 15.27
N VAL A 228 15.84 9.87 14.77
CA VAL A 228 15.13 8.59 14.88
C VAL A 228 15.00 8.15 16.35
N LEU A 229 16.06 8.27 17.15
CA LEU A 229 16.03 7.89 18.57
C LEU A 229 15.08 8.76 19.41
N GLU A 230 14.98 10.06 19.12
CA GLU A 230 14.01 10.94 19.78
C GLU A 230 12.56 10.57 19.42
N MET A 231 12.30 10.26 18.14
CA MET A 231 10.98 9.77 17.71
C MET A 231 10.64 8.42 18.34
N GLU A 232 11.62 7.53 18.48
CA GLU A 232 11.47 6.24 19.15
C GLU A 232 11.12 6.41 20.63
N ALA A 233 11.85 7.27 21.36
CA ALA A 233 11.60 7.54 22.77
C ALA A 233 10.19 8.12 23.00
N ALA A 234 9.78 9.11 22.20
CA ALA A 234 8.44 9.68 22.25
C ALA A 234 7.36 8.64 21.94
N SER A 235 7.57 7.83 20.90
CA SER A 235 6.61 6.78 20.50
C SER A 235 6.46 5.70 21.55
N GLN A 236 7.55 5.30 22.20
CA GLN A 236 7.49 4.35 23.32
C GLN A 236 6.71 4.90 24.51
N ALA A 237 6.91 6.17 24.87
CA ALA A 237 6.17 6.81 25.95
C ALA A 237 4.66 6.80 25.69
N ILE A 238 4.25 7.11 24.45
CA ILE A 238 2.84 7.06 24.01
C ILE A 238 2.32 5.61 24.03
N ALA A 239 3.03 4.67 23.39
CA ALA A 239 2.63 3.28 23.27
C ALA A 239 2.40 2.62 24.64
N ARG A 240 3.28 2.89 25.61
CA ARG A 240 3.17 2.37 26.98
C ARG A 240 1.95 2.87 27.74
N ASN A 241 1.37 4.01 27.34
CA ASN A 241 0.18 4.56 27.98
C ASN A 241 -1.14 4.02 27.41
N THR A 242 -1.09 3.22 26.34
CA THR A 242 -2.29 2.66 25.70
C THR A 242 -2.93 1.54 26.53
N ASP A 243 -4.25 1.35 26.37
CA ASP A 243 -4.95 0.19 26.94
C ASP A 243 -4.41 -1.14 26.42
N TYR A 244 -4.03 -1.17 25.14
CA TYR A 244 -3.42 -2.35 24.54
C TYR A 244 -2.17 -2.78 25.31
N HIS A 245 -1.25 -1.85 25.62
CA HIS A 245 -0.04 -2.17 26.36
C HIS A 245 -0.35 -2.68 27.77
N ARG A 246 -1.26 -2.02 28.50
CA ARG A 246 -1.70 -2.47 29.83
C ARG A 246 -2.22 -3.91 29.81
N GLN A 247 -3.09 -4.23 28.85
CA GLN A 247 -3.66 -5.57 28.71
C GLN A 247 -2.61 -6.60 28.28
N ALA A 248 -1.73 -6.26 27.33
CA ALA A 248 -0.69 -7.16 26.84
C ALA A 248 0.31 -7.53 27.94
N VAL A 249 0.76 -6.56 28.75
CA VAL A 249 1.69 -6.79 29.86
C VAL A 249 1.03 -7.60 30.97
N ALA A 250 -0.24 -7.33 31.31
CA ALA A 250 -0.98 -8.12 32.28
C ALA A 250 -1.07 -9.59 31.86
N ARG A 251 -1.49 -9.86 30.61
CA ARG A 251 -1.55 -11.22 30.05
C ARG A 251 -0.21 -11.92 30.10
N PHE A 252 0.87 -11.22 29.73
CA PHE A 252 2.22 -11.77 29.78
C PHE A 252 2.62 -12.16 31.22
N GLY A 253 2.36 -11.30 32.21
CA GLY A 253 2.61 -11.58 33.62
C GLY A 253 1.81 -12.79 34.14
N ASP A 254 0.56 -12.91 33.70
CA ASP A 254 -0.35 -14.01 34.07
C ASP A 254 -0.14 -15.28 33.23
N ARG A 255 0.87 -15.30 32.34
CA ARG A 255 1.14 -16.40 31.39
C ARG A 255 -0.07 -16.79 30.52
N GLN A 256 -0.92 -15.81 30.21
CA GLN A 256 -2.02 -15.97 29.25
C GLN A 256 -1.51 -15.79 27.81
N PRO A 257 -2.23 -16.31 26.80
CA PRO A 257 -1.89 -16.06 25.41
C PRO A 257 -1.82 -14.56 25.08
N SER A 258 -0.76 -14.17 24.37
CA SER A 258 -0.57 -12.81 23.84
C SER A 258 -1.76 -12.37 23.01
N LEU A 259 -2.10 -11.08 23.07
CA LEU A 259 -3.13 -10.51 22.20
C LEU A 259 -2.78 -10.67 20.72
N PHE A 260 -1.51 -10.47 20.38
CA PHE A 260 -0.98 -10.61 19.03
C PHE A 260 0.21 -11.57 19.05
N ASP A 261 0.04 -12.73 18.41
CA ASP A 261 1.07 -13.74 18.19
C ASP A 261 0.93 -14.27 16.77
N TRP A 262 1.88 -13.88 15.92
CA TRP A 262 1.87 -14.22 14.50
C TRP A 262 1.91 -15.72 14.24
N GLU A 263 2.71 -16.46 15.02
CA GLU A 263 2.91 -17.89 14.82
C GLU A 263 1.76 -18.73 15.39
N ALA A 264 1.10 -18.26 16.44
CA ALA A 264 -0.10 -18.91 16.96
C ALA A 264 -1.26 -18.79 15.98
N MET A 265 -1.40 -17.65 15.29
CA MET A 265 -2.45 -17.43 14.28
C MET A 265 -2.31 -18.33 13.05
N ASP A 266 -1.11 -18.81 12.74
CA ASP A 266 -0.89 -19.81 11.68
C ASP A 266 -1.34 -21.22 12.07
N ARG A 267 -1.44 -21.51 13.36
CA ARG A 267 -1.74 -22.85 13.89
C ARG A 267 -3.23 -23.15 14.11
N GLY A 268 -4.11 -22.22 13.76
CA GLY A 268 -5.57 -22.44 13.74
C GLY A 268 -6.13 -22.99 15.05
N LYS A 269 -5.87 -22.32 16.17
CA LYS A 269 -6.51 -22.62 17.46
C LYS A 269 -7.67 -21.68 17.73
#